data_AF-F5YTT9-F1
#
_entry.id   AF-F5YTT9-F1
#
_cell.length_a   1.000
_cell.length_b   1.000
_cell.length_c   1.000
_cell.angle_alpha   90.00
_cell.angle_beta   90.00
_cell.angle_gamma   90.00
#
_symmetry.space_group_name_H-M   'P 1'
#
loop_
_entity.id
_entity.type
_entity.pdbx_description
1 polymer ?
#
loop_
_entity_poly.entity_id
_entity_poly.type
_entity_poly.pdbx_seq_one_letter_code
_entity_poly.pdbx_strand_id
1 'polypeptide(L)' 'MGRRGWWRNFSGDGGPLKIRLDGADRAGHAVAERDEQGRVKVVVRLDPR' A
#
# COMPACT_ATOMS: atom_id res chain seq x y z
N MET A 1 -13.16 -4.21 18.64
CA MET A 1 -11.78 -4.17 18.10
C MET A 1 -11.86 -3.72 16.64
N GLY A 2 -11.77 -2.41 16.39
CA GLY A 2 -11.97 -1.86 15.05
C GLY A 2 -10.90 -2.36 14.07
N ARG A 3 -11.32 -2.75 12.86
CA ARG A 3 -10.41 -3.03 11.74
C ARG A 3 -9.64 -1.75 11.45
N ARG A 4 -8.45 -1.59 12.01
CA ARG A 4 -7.56 -0.48 11.65
C ARG A 4 -7.31 -0.61 10.15
N GLY A 5 -7.69 0.41 9.39
CA GLY A 5 -7.46 0.46 7.95
C GLY A 5 -5.98 0.21 7.70
N TRP A 6 -5.66 -0.98 7.18
CA TRP A 6 -4.29 -1.42 6.93
C TRP A 6 -3.51 -0.45 6.04
N TRP A 7 -4.24 0.26 5.15
CA TRP A 7 -3.73 1.34 4.31
C TRP A 7 -3.10 2.50 5.09
N ARG A 8 -3.50 2.74 6.36
CA ARG A 8 -2.95 3.82 7.18
C ARG A 8 -1.47 3.64 7.50
N ASN A 9 -0.95 2.41 7.39
CA ASN A 9 0.48 2.14 7.54
C ASN A 9 1.31 2.74 6.39
N PHE A 10 0.66 3.13 5.28
CA PHE A 10 1.32 3.63 4.08
C PHE A 10 0.96 5.10 3.78
N SER A 11 0.31 5.81 4.70
CA SER A 11 0.05 7.24 4.53
C SER A 11 1.33 8.06 4.71
N GLY A 12 1.39 9.27 4.14
CA GLY A 12 2.58 10.12 4.17
C GLY A 12 3.64 9.61 3.19
N ASP A 13 4.87 9.38 3.67
CA ASP A 13 5.98 8.88 2.85
C ASP A 13 5.81 7.43 2.39
N GLY A 14 4.83 6.69 2.94
CA GLY A 14 4.59 5.30 2.62
C GLY A 14 5.47 4.31 3.38
N GLY A 15 5.54 3.08 2.89
CA GLY A 15 6.37 2.05 3.52
C GLY A 15 6.51 0.77 2.69
N PRO A 16 7.46 -0.10 3.06
CA PRO A 16 7.70 -1.35 2.35
C PRO A 16 6.55 -2.34 2.52
N LEU A 17 6.24 -3.06 1.45
CA LEU A 17 5.20 -4.07 1.36
C LEU A 17 5.67 -5.24 0.49
N LYS A 18 5.19 -6.45 0.78
CA LYS A 18 5.20 -7.57 -0.16
C LYS A 18 3.79 -7.81 -0.70
N ILE A 19 3.66 -7.91 -2.01
CA ILE A 19 2.41 -8.20 -2.71
C ILE A 19 2.57 -9.43 -3.60
N ARG A 20 1.55 -10.29 -3.60
CA ARG A 20 1.48 -11.44 -4.51
C ARG A 20 0.98 -10.97 -5.89
N LEU A 21 1.84 -11.04 -6.89
CA LEU A 21 1.53 -10.71 -8.29
C LEU A 21 2.01 -11.86 -9.17
N ASP A 22 1.16 -12.33 -10.09
CA ASP A 22 1.47 -13.46 -10.98
C ASP A 22 1.94 -14.73 -10.24
N GLY A 23 1.38 -14.97 -9.04
CA GLY A 23 1.75 -16.12 -8.20
C GLY A 23 3.07 -15.97 -7.42
N ALA A 24 3.83 -14.90 -7.66
CA ALA A 24 5.09 -14.62 -6.95
C ALA A 24 4.93 -13.47 -5.95
N ASP A 25 5.63 -13.57 -4.80
CA ASP A 25 5.72 -12.46 -3.85
C ASP A 25 6.75 -11.43 -4.36
N ARG A 26 6.31 -10.19 -4.55
CA ARG A 26 7.14 -9.06 -4.97
C ARG A 26 7.23 -8.03 -3.87
N ALA A 27 8.44 -7.58 -3.56
CA ALA A 27 8.68 -6.44 -2.69
C ALA A 27 8.42 -5.14 -3.45
N GLY A 28 8.04 -4.10 -2.70
CA GLY A 28 7.89 -2.75 -3.21
C GLY A 28 7.56 -1.76 -2.12
N HIS A 29 7.46 -0.50 -2.51
CA HIS A 29 7.09 0.61 -1.64
C HIS A 29 5.66 1.06 -1.92
N ALA A 30 4.80 1.02 -0.91
CA ALA A 30 3.40 1.42 -1.00
C ALA A 30 3.18 2.80 -0.41
N VAL A 31 2.38 3.62 -1.08
CA VAL A 31 1.88 4.92 -0.60
C VAL A 31 0.37 4.93 -0.68
N ALA A 32 -0.29 5.28 0.43
CA ALA A 32 -1.73 5.41 0.54
C ALA A 32 -2.14 6.87 0.57
N GLU A 33 -2.97 7.25 -0.40
CA GLU A 33 -3.60 8.55 -0.49
C GLU A 33 -5.09 8.40 -0.20
N ARG A 34 -5.64 9.31 0.60
CA ARG A 34 -7.08 9.38 0.87
C ARG A 34 -7.61 10.68 0.27
N ASP A 35 -8.65 10.57 -0.55
CA ASP A 35 -9.29 11.74 -1.14
C ASP A 35 -10.30 12.40 -0.18
N GLU A 36 -10.80 13.57 -0.57
CA GLU A 36 -11.77 14.36 0.21
C GLU A 36 -13.11 13.64 0.41
N GLN A 37 -13.44 12.68 -0.46
CA GLN A 37 -14.64 11.82 -0.37
C GLN A 37 -14.41 10.61 0.55
N GLY A 38 -13.20 10.47 1.10
CA GLY A 38 -12.80 9.40 1.99
C GLY A 38 -12.40 8.10 1.29
N ARG A 39 -12.30 8.07 -0.04
CA ARG A 39 -11.80 6.93 -0.81
C ARG A 39 -10.30 6.79 -0.63
N VAL A 40 -9.83 5.55 -0.61
CA VAL A 40 -8.41 5.23 -0.38
C VAL A 40 -7.83 4.65 -1.66
N LYS A 41 -6.74 5.26 -2.13
CA LYS A 41 -5.91 4.77 -3.23
C LYS A 41 -4.57 4.33 -2.66
N VAL A 42 -4.19 3.08 -2.90
CA VAL A 42 -2.85 2.58 -2.54
C VAL A 42 -2.07 2.37 -3.83
N VAL A 43 -0.97 3.09 -3.98
CA VAL A 43 -0.04 2.99 -5.12
C VAL A 43 1.18 2.22 -4.65
N VAL A 44 1.51 1.12 -5.32
CA VAL A 44 2.69 0.29 -5.01
C VAL A 44 3.71 0.43 -6.14
N ARG A 45 4.90 0.92 -5.81
CA ARG A 45 6.06 0.87 -6.70
C ARG A 45 6.83 -0.41 -6.41
N LEU A 46 6.88 -1.32 -7.39
CA LEU A 46 7.59 -2.58 -7.24
C LEU A 46 9.09 -2.37 -7.37
N ASP A 47 9.85 -3.09 -6.55
CA ASP A 47 11.30 -3.07 -6.66
C ASP A 47 11.74 -3.70 -8.00
N PRO A 48 12.83 -3.19 -8.60
CA PRO A 48 13.46 -3.82 -9.76
C PRO A 48 13.81 -5.28 -9.43
N ARG A 49 13.69 -6.15 -10.44
CA ARG A 49 14.02 -7.57 -10.30
C ARG A 49 15.52 -7.80 -10.41
#